data_AF-A0A7Y8PSV9-F1
#
_entry.id   AF-A0A7Y8PSV9-F1
#
_cell.length_a   1.000
_cell.length_b   1.000
_cell.length_c   1.000
_cell.angle_alpha   90.00
_cell.angle_beta   90.00
_cell.angle_gamma   90.00
#
_symmetry.space_group_name_H-M   'P 1'
#
loop_
_entity.id
_entity.type
_entity.pdbx_description
1 polymer ?
#
loop_
_entity_poly.entity_id
_entity_poly.type
_entity_poly.pdbx_seq_one_letter_code
_entity_poly.pdbx_strand_id
1 'polypeptide(L)'
;MSAYVISAKHLAVIVNLAVKPFACAEFMQKFLSEVQPLAYTTDGLHEIDQEFRKELQNFKFSNTFRKENFSLISRILAKAIVIGVNSAYPHRDQTDLSSYLADVEAQFEYSKDFVQHIKFMQYLKLLHCYEFQASELEDFNKTLAYRFLQIAYKDACYLTADEYDSYQWAI
;
A
#
# COMPACT_ATOMS: atom_id res chain seq x y z
N MET A 1 -3.51 14.01 23.08
CA MET A 1 -3.35 12.72 22.39
C MET A 1 -3.06 13.02 20.93
N SER A 2 -1.91 12.61 20.39
CA SER A 2 -1.59 12.77 18.96
C SER A 2 -2.42 11.79 18.13
N ALA A 3 -2.77 12.17 16.90
CA ALA A 3 -3.41 11.27 15.95
C ALA A 3 -2.28 10.46 15.28
N TYR A 4 -2.08 9.22 15.71
CA TYR A 4 -0.97 8.42 15.21
C TYR A 4 -1.39 7.70 13.92
N VAL A 5 -0.80 8.12 12.81
CA VAL A 5 -0.74 7.30 11.59
C VAL A 5 0.10 6.04 11.88
N ILE A 6 -0.19 4.91 11.23
CA ILE A 6 0.62 3.69 11.34
C ILE A 6 2.09 4.04 11.12
N SER A 7 2.99 3.37 11.84
CA SER A 7 4.42 3.69 11.71
C SER A 7 4.91 3.55 10.25
N ALA A 8 5.85 4.40 9.84
CA ALA A 8 6.48 4.32 8.52
C ALA A 8 7.03 2.92 8.22
N LYS A 9 7.57 2.24 9.24
CA LYS A 9 8.02 0.85 9.16
C LYS A 9 6.89 -0.12 8.83
N HIS A 10 5.71 0.03 9.44
CA HIS A 10 4.55 -0.82 9.11
C HIS A 10 4.10 -0.63 7.66
N LEU A 11 4.02 0.63 7.21
CA LEU A 11 3.65 0.89 5.82
C LEU A 11 4.67 0.31 4.85
N ALA A 12 5.97 0.52 5.09
CA ALA A 12 7.03 -0.05 4.27
C ALA A 12 6.96 -1.59 4.18
N VAL A 13 6.66 -2.28 5.28
CA VAL A 13 6.47 -3.74 5.28
C VAL A 13 5.26 -4.15 4.42
N ILE A 14 4.13 -3.44 4.53
CA ILE A 14 2.94 -3.72 3.70
C ILE A 14 3.29 -3.61 2.21
N VAL A 15 3.97 -2.53 1.83
CA VAL A 15 4.33 -2.26 0.44
C VAL A 15 5.35 -3.28 -0.07
N ASN A 16 6.41 -3.55 0.70
CA ASN A 16 7.46 -4.49 0.28
C ASN A 16 6.98 -5.94 0.16
N LEU A 17 5.94 -6.35 0.90
CA LEU A 17 5.30 -7.64 0.69
C LEU A 17 4.61 -7.70 -0.67
N ALA A 18 3.83 -6.65 -1.02
CA ALA A 18 3.15 -6.55 -2.30
C ALA A 18 4.12 -6.46 -3.50
N VAL A 19 5.32 -5.88 -3.30
CA VAL A 19 6.36 -5.76 -4.33
C VAL A 19 7.53 -6.75 -4.16
N LYS A 20 7.34 -7.86 -3.43
CA LYS A 20 8.35 -8.95 -3.30
C LYS A 20 8.55 -9.67 -4.66
N PRO A 21 9.75 -10.16 -5.05
CA PRO A 21 10.04 -10.57 -6.43
C PRO A 21 9.06 -11.58 -7.05
N PHE A 22 8.68 -12.61 -6.31
CA PHE A 22 7.76 -13.67 -6.78
C PHE A 22 6.29 -13.22 -6.83
N ALA A 23 5.95 -12.23 -6.02
CA ALA A 23 4.60 -11.70 -5.83
C ALA A 23 4.31 -10.47 -6.71
N CYS A 24 5.34 -9.69 -7.02
CA CYS A 24 5.23 -8.35 -7.57
C CYS A 24 4.59 -8.36 -8.95
N ALA A 25 4.91 -9.35 -9.79
CA ALA A 25 4.34 -9.46 -11.13
C ALA A 25 2.82 -9.63 -11.09
N GLU A 26 2.32 -10.59 -10.30
CA GLU A 26 0.89 -10.87 -10.21
C GLU A 26 0.14 -9.71 -9.55
N PHE A 27 0.64 -9.24 -8.40
CA PHE A 27 0.02 -8.17 -7.65
C PHE A 27 -0.03 -6.85 -8.45
N MET A 28 1.12 -6.40 -8.96
CA MET A 28 1.19 -5.10 -9.65
C MET A 28 0.49 -5.12 -10.99
N GLN A 29 0.52 -6.23 -11.74
CA GLN A 29 -0.25 -6.32 -12.99
C GLN A 29 -1.74 -6.18 -12.72
N LYS A 30 -2.25 -6.90 -11.72
CA LYS A 30 -3.65 -6.81 -11.32
C LYS A 30 -4.02 -5.41 -10.85
N PHE A 31 -3.21 -4.82 -9.96
CA PHE A 31 -3.41 -3.45 -9.50
C PHE A 31 -3.45 -2.46 -10.66
N LEU A 32 -2.43 -2.45 -11.52
CA LEU A 32 -2.34 -1.53 -12.67
C LEU A 32 -3.49 -1.74 -13.67
N SER A 33 -3.92 -2.99 -13.90
CA SER A 33 -5.06 -3.28 -14.78
C SER A 33 -6.38 -2.68 -14.28
N GLU A 34 -6.55 -2.55 -12.96
CA GLU A 34 -7.74 -1.96 -12.35
C GLU A 34 -7.65 -0.43 -12.28
N VAL A 35 -6.46 0.14 -12.06
CA VAL A 35 -6.31 1.58 -11.78
C VAL A 35 -5.87 2.44 -12.96
N GLN A 36 -5.10 1.91 -13.92
CA GLN A 36 -4.67 2.70 -15.09
C GLN A 36 -5.85 3.18 -15.94
N PRO A 37 -6.91 2.38 -16.20
CA PRO A 37 -8.07 2.86 -16.94
C PRO A 37 -8.74 4.09 -16.31
N LEU A 38 -8.72 4.19 -14.97
CA LEU A 38 -9.31 5.30 -14.22
C LEU A 38 -8.62 6.64 -14.57
N ALA A 39 -7.32 6.61 -14.86
CA ALA A 39 -6.55 7.78 -15.21
C ALA A 39 -6.90 8.38 -16.59
N TYR A 40 -7.66 7.66 -17.44
CA TYR A 40 -8.14 8.14 -18.74
C TYR A 40 -9.58 8.68 -18.70
N THR A 41 -10.21 8.68 -17.53
CA THR A 41 -11.59 9.14 -17.35
C THR A 41 -11.63 10.41 -16.51
N THR A 42 -12.58 11.31 -16.81
CA THR A 42 -12.68 12.63 -16.17
C THR A 42 -12.87 12.52 -14.65
N ASP A 43 -13.73 11.60 -14.20
CA ASP A 43 -14.13 11.43 -12.79
C ASP A 43 -13.70 10.06 -12.19
N GLY A 44 -12.80 9.33 -12.84
CA GLY A 44 -12.44 7.98 -12.39
C GLY A 44 -11.52 7.91 -11.19
N LEU A 45 -10.86 9.02 -10.83
CA LEU A 45 -9.96 9.09 -9.67
C LEU A 45 -10.56 9.96 -8.58
N HIS A 46 -10.42 9.52 -7.34
CA HIS A 46 -10.74 10.32 -6.17
C HIS A 46 -9.87 11.59 -6.11
N GLU A 47 -10.36 12.65 -5.45
CA GLU A 47 -9.70 13.97 -5.41
C GLU A 47 -8.22 13.88 -4.98
N ILE A 48 -7.95 13.13 -3.91
CA ILE A 48 -6.57 12.95 -3.40
C ILE A 48 -5.66 12.21 -4.39
N ASP A 49 -6.22 11.41 -5.29
CA ASP A 49 -5.50 10.54 -6.22
C ASP A 49 -5.24 11.21 -7.58
N GLN A 50 -5.84 12.38 -7.83
CA GLN A 50 -5.72 13.09 -9.10
C GLN A 50 -4.27 13.42 -9.48
N GLU A 51 -3.38 13.63 -8.50
CA GLU A 51 -1.96 13.88 -8.75
C GLU A 51 -1.26 12.70 -9.43
N PHE A 52 -1.73 11.48 -9.19
CA PHE A 52 -1.17 10.27 -9.80
C PHE A 52 -1.63 10.05 -11.23
N ARG A 53 -2.59 10.84 -11.74
CA ARG A 53 -3.17 10.64 -13.09
C ARG A 53 -2.11 10.54 -14.18
N LYS A 54 -1.20 11.50 -14.26
CA LYS A 54 -0.13 11.51 -15.28
C LYS A 54 0.87 10.38 -15.07
N GLU A 55 1.16 10.06 -13.82
CA GLU A 55 2.08 8.97 -13.49
C GLU A 55 1.48 7.63 -13.89
N LEU A 56 0.22 7.34 -13.53
CA LEU A 56 -0.50 6.11 -13.89
C LEU A 56 -0.58 5.89 -15.41
N GLN A 57 -0.85 6.95 -16.18
CA GLN A 57 -0.89 6.87 -17.66
C GLN A 57 0.44 6.46 -18.28
N ASN A 58 1.56 6.81 -17.63
CA ASN A 58 2.91 6.55 -18.15
C ASN A 58 3.64 5.45 -17.39
N PHE A 59 3.06 4.94 -16.31
CA PHE A 59 3.70 3.98 -15.43
C PHE A 59 3.92 2.67 -16.19
N LYS A 60 5.18 2.27 -16.28
CA LYS A 60 5.56 0.99 -16.87
C LYS A 60 5.96 0.07 -15.73
N PHE A 61 5.22 -1.01 -15.59
CA PHE A 61 5.55 -2.04 -14.62
C PHE A 61 6.97 -2.54 -14.83
N SER A 62 7.80 -2.41 -13.79
CA SER A 62 9.17 -2.88 -13.79
C SER A 62 9.31 -4.07 -12.86
N ASN A 63 9.59 -5.25 -13.43
CA ASN A 63 9.97 -6.44 -12.68
C ASN A 63 11.34 -6.29 -12.01
N THR A 64 12.21 -5.47 -12.59
CA THR A 64 13.61 -5.34 -12.21
C THR A 64 13.82 -4.23 -11.15
N PHE A 65 13.09 -3.13 -11.28
CA PHE A 65 13.24 -1.94 -10.44
C PHE A 65 12.08 -1.80 -9.44
N ARG A 66 12.05 -2.73 -8.46
CA ARG A 66 10.98 -2.81 -7.45
C ARG A 66 10.88 -1.56 -6.55
N LYS A 67 11.93 -0.73 -6.50
CA LYS A 67 11.92 0.56 -5.80
C LYS A 67 10.93 1.56 -6.42
N GLU A 68 10.72 1.52 -7.73
CA GLU A 68 9.73 2.39 -8.39
C GLU A 68 8.30 1.96 -8.01
N ASN A 69 8.02 0.65 -8.03
CA ASN A 69 6.75 0.11 -7.56
C ASN A 69 6.53 0.43 -6.07
N PHE A 70 7.56 0.24 -5.24
CA PHE A 70 7.52 0.58 -3.82
C PHE A 70 7.19 2.06 -3.62
N SER A 71 7.84 2.95 -4.35
CA SER A 71 7.66 4.39 -4.19
C SER A 71 6.28 4.87 -4.65
N LEU A 72 5.77 4.34 -5.76
CA LEU A 72 4.41 4.64 -6.21
C LEU A 72 3.37 4.20 -5.18
N ILE A 73 3.43 2.94 -4.74
CA ILE A 73 2.45 2.40 -3.79
C ILE A 73 2.57 3.11 -2.43
N SER A 74 3.79 3.40 -1.96
CA SER A 74 4.01 4.13 -0.71
C SER A 74 3.36 5.51 -0.74
N ARG A 75 3.49 6.25 -1.86
CA ARG A 75 2.83 7.56 -2.03
C ARG A 75 1.32 7.46 -2.02
N ILE A 76 0.75 6.50 -2.76
CA ILE A 76 -0.70 6.26 -2.78
C ILE A 76 -1.22 5.97 -1.37
N LEU A 77 -0.58 5.02 -0.68
CA LEU A 77 -1.07 4.56 0.62
C LEU A 77 -0.85 5.59 1.73
N ALA A 78 0.31 6.25 1.78
CA ALA A 78 0.63 7.27 2.77
C ALA A 78 -0.31 8.47 2.64
N LYS A 79 -0.64 8.88 1.40
CA LYS A 79 -1.52 10.01 1.17
C LYS A 79 -2.92 9.77 1.73
N ALA A 80 -3.49 8.60 1.49
CA ALA A 80 -4.83 8.25 1.99
C ALA A 80 -4.90 8.32 3.53
N ILE A 81 -3.94 7.71 4.23
CA ILE A 81 -3.93 7.70 5.71
C ILE A 81 -3.60 9.05 6.31
N VAL A 82 -2.63 9.79 5.76
CA VAL A 82 -2.22 11.09 6.31
C VAL A 82 -3.35 12.10 6.13
N ILE A 83 -3.95 12.18 4.94
CA ILE A 83 -5.08 13.09 4.70
C ILE A 83 -6.28 12.70 5.56
N GLY A 84 -6.65 11.41 5.58
CA GLY A 84 -7.78 10.94 6.38
C GLY A 84 -7.63 11.28 7.87
N VAL A 85 -6.49 10.92 8.46
CA VAL A 85 -6.21 11.16 9.89
C VAL A 85 -6.12 12.65 10.20
N ASN A 86 -5.43 13.44 9.38
CA ASN A 86 -5.29 14.89 9.59
C ASN A 86 -6.66 15.59 9.53
N SER A 87 -7.50 15.22 8.56
CA SER A 87 -8.86 15.76 8.40
C SER A 87 -9.81 15.34 9.53
N ALA A 88 -9.75 14.10 9.99
CA ALA A 88 -10.58 13.59 11.09
C ALA A 88 -10.19 14.19 12.45
N TYR A 89 -8.93 14.60 12.62
CA TYR A 89 -8.39 15.11 13.88
C TYR A 89 -7.67 16.46 13.73
N PRO A 90 -8.36 17.54 13.31
CA PRO A 90 -7.74 18.82 12.94
C PRO A 90 -7.11 19.58 14.12
N HIS A 91 -7.50 19.24 15.35
CA HIS A 91 -6.99 19.89 16.57
C HIS A 91 -5.82 19.15 17.22
N ARG A 92 -5.29 18.10 16.57
CA ARG A 92 -4.12 17.34 17.02
C ARG A 92 -2.89 17.72 16.19
N ASP A 93 -1.71 17.33 16.67
CA ASP A 93 -0.47 17.45 15.90
C ASP A 93 -0.63 16.73 14.56
N GLN A 94 -0.43 17.48 13.48
CA GLN A 94 -0.64 17.00 12.12
C GLN A 94 0.58 16.19 11.67
N THR A 95 0.32 15.08 10.97
CA THR A 95 1.41 14.32 10.35
C THR A 95 1.81 15.01 9.04
N ASP A 96 3.09 15.37 8.92
CA ASP A 96 3.65 15.90 7.67
C ASP A 96 3.86 14.74 6.67
N LEU A 97 3.15 14.80 5.54
CA LEU A 97 3.21 13.76 4.52
C LEU A 97 4.60 13.59 3.92
N SER A 98 5.35 14.69 3.73
CA SER A 98 6.67 14.64 3.09
C SER A 98 7.70 13.97 3.99
N SER A 99 7.71 14.33 5.27
CA SER A 99 8.55 13.70 6.30
C SER A 99 8.17 12.23 6.47
N TYR A 100 6.87 11.93 6.55
CA TYR A 100 6.40 10.56 6.70
C TYR A 100 6.81 9.68 5.50
N LEU A 101 6.70 10.20 4.28
CA LEU A 101 7.17 9.50 3.07
C LEU A 101 8.67 9.30 3.05
N ALA A 102 9.46 10.30 3.47
CA ALA A 102 10.90 10.15 3.58
C ALA A 102 11.28 9.02 4.56
N ASP A 103 10.58 8.93 5.68
CA ASP A 103 10.76 7.84 6.64
C ASP A 103 10.39 6.49 6.04
N VAL A 104 9.29 6.38 5.28
CA VAL A 104 8.87 5.14 4.62
C VAL A 104 9.90 4.69 3.58
N GLU A 105 10.39 5.60 2.74
CA GLU A 105 11.41 5.33 1.71
C GLU A 105 12.74 4.88 2.35
N ALA A 106 13.12 5.46 3.49
CA ALA A 106 14.30 5.04 4.24
C ALA A 106 14.19 3.61 4.78
N GLN A 107 12.97 3.07 4.95
CA GLN A 107 12.74 1.70 5.38
C GLN A 107 12.79 0.68 4.24
N PHE A 108 12.99 1.08 2.97
CA PHE A 108 12.93 0.17 1.83
C PHE A 108 13.86 -1.05 1.97
N GLU A 109 15.16 -0.85 2.17
CA GLU A 109 16.12 -1.97 2.27
C GLU A 109 15.91 -2.76 3.57
N TYR A 110 15.67 -2.08 4.68
CA TYR A 110 15.48 -2.75 5.97
C TYR A 110 14.23 -3.66 5.98
N SER A 111 13.12 -3.17 5.45
CA SER A 111 11.88 -3.96 5.42
C SER A 111 11.95 -5.10 4.39
N LYS A 112 12.73 -4.97 3.32
CA LYS A 112 12.95 -6.03 2.32
C LYS A 112 13.54 -7.32 2.92
N ASP A 113 14.37 -7.21 3.96
CA ASP A 113 14.85 -8.39 4.69
C ASP A 113 13.79 -8.92 5.65
N PHE A 114 13.05 -8.01 6.30
CA PHE A 114 12.01 -8.37 7.27
C PHE A 114 10.81 -9.09 6.65
N VAL A 115 10.43 -8.77 5.41
CA VAL A 115 9.28 -9.38 4.73
C VAL A 115 9.43 -10.89 4.47
N GLN A 116 10.65 -11.44 4.54
CA GLN A 116 10.88 -12.90 4.46
C GLN A 116 10.37 -13.65 5.70
N HIS A 117 10.16 -12.94 6.81
CA HIS A 117 9.75 -13.53 8.09
C HIS A 117 8.30 -13.20 8.46
N ILE A 118 7.61 -12.39 7.65
CA ILE A 118 6.21 -12.04 7.89
C ILE A 118 5.32 -13.21 7.47
N LYS A 119 4.54 -13.69 8.42
CA LYS A 119 3.53 -14.74 8.23
C LYS A 119 2.22 -14.18 7.70
N PHE A 120 1.40 -15.06 7.12
CA PHE A 120 0.08 -14.69 6.58
C PHE A 120 -0.77 -13.87 7.59
N MET A 121 -0.94 -14.40 8.80
CA MET A 121 -1.73 -13.73 9.86
C MET A 121 -1.12 -12.39 10.31
N GLN A 122 0.20 -12.22 10.21
CA GLN A 122 0.83 -10.94 10.54
C GLN A 122 0.58 -9.91 9.43
N TYR A 123 0.63 -10.34 8.17
CA TYR A 123 0.32 -9.46 7.04
C TYR A 123 -1.14 -9.00 7.07
N LEU A 124 -2.10 -9.89 7.32
CA LEU A 124 -3.51 -9.52 7.48
C LEU A 124 -3.72 -8.49 8.60
N LYS A 125 -3.03 -8.64 9.74
CA LYS A 125 -3.08 -7.66 10.83
C LYS A 125 -2.55 -6.29 10.39
N LEU A 126 -1.46 -6.26 9.63
CA LEU A 126 -0.91 -5.00 9.11
C LEU A 126 -1.89 -4.32 8.14
N LEU A 127 -2.51 -5.09 7.23
CA LEU A 127 -3.54 -4.58 6.31
C LEU A 127 -4.75 -4.03 7.07
N HIS A 128 -5.26 -4.74 8.08
CA HIS A 128 -6.39 -4.28 8.90
C HIS A 128 -6.06 -3.01 9.69
N CYS A 129 -4.86 -2.91 10.26
CA CYS A 129 -4.42 -1.70 10.95
C CYS A 129 -4.37 -0.49 10.00
N TYR A 130 -3.87 -0.70 8.77
CA TYR A 130 -3.87 0.34 7.74
C TYR A 130 -5.29 0.74 7.36
N GLU A 131 -6.15 -0.24 7.05
CA GLU A 131 -7.54 -0.01 6.63
C GLU A 131 -8.35 0.75 7.68
N PHE A 132 -8.20 0.36 8.95
CA PHE A 132 -8.86 1.04 10.07
C PHE A 132 -8.56 2.55 10.06
N GLN A 133 -7.30 2.94 9.87
CA GLN A 133 -6.94 4.35 9.82
C GLN A 133 -7.30 5.04 8.52
N ALA A 134 -7.12 4.35 7.39
CA ALA A 134 -7.46 4.90 6.08
C ALA A 134 -8.97 5.15 5.94
N SER A 135 -9.80 4.41 6.68
CA SER A 135 -11.26 4.58 6.72
C SER A 135 -11.73 5.91 7.31
N GLU A 136 -10.85 6.66 7.98
CA GLU A 136 -11.10 8.04 8.42
C GLU A 136 -11.20 9.02 7.23
N LEU A 137 -10.69 8.65 6.06
CA LEU A 137 -10.84 9.43 4.84
C LEU A 137 -12.27 9.27 4.28
N GLU A 138 -12.95 10.40 4.07
CA GLU A 138 -14.24 10.42 3.38
C GLU A 138 -14.12 9.76 1.99
N ASP A 139 -15.10 8.94 1.62
CA ASP A 139 -15.10 8.21 0.34
C ASP A 139 -13.85 7.32 0.10
N PHE A 140 -13.21 6.82 1.18
CA PHE A 140 -12.03 5.96 1.09
C PHE A 140 -12.20 4.79 0.10
N ASN A 141 -13.40 4.21 0.01
CA ASN A 141 -13.74 3.10 -0.90
C ASN A 141 -13.59 3.42 -2.41
N LYS A 142 -13.47 4.71 -2.76
CA LYS A 142 -13.23 5.20 -4.13
C LYS A 142 -11.75 5.45 -4.43
N THR A 143 -10.87 5.36 -3.44
CA THR A 143 -9.45 5.67 -3.59
C THR A 143 -8.63 4.54 -4.21
N LEU A 144 -7.47 4.89 -4.76
CA LEU A 144 -6.45 3.94 -5.20
C LEU A 144 -5.92 3.06 -4.05
N ALA A 145 -5.82 3.63 -2.84
CA ALA A 145 -5.40 2.92 -1.64
C ALA A 145 -6.37 1.80 -1.26
N TYR A 146 -7.68 2.03 -1.38
CA TYR A 146 -8.66 0.98 -1.17
C TYR A 146 -8.58 -0.13 -2.24
N ARG A 147 -8.33 0.23 -3.51
CA ARG A 147 -8.10 -0.78 -4.57
C ARG A 147 -6.86 -1.64 -4.28
N PHE A 148 -5.78 -1.03 -3.81
CA PHE A 148 -4.61 -1.77 -3.34
C PHE A 148 -4.98 -2.76 -2.23
N LEU A 149 -5.74 -2.33 -1.22
CA LEU A 149 -6.18 -3.20 -0.12
C LEU A 149 -6.99 -4.40 -0.59
N GLN A 150 -7.96 -4.20 -1.49
CA GLN A 150 -8.79 -5.29 -2.00
C GLN A 150 -7.96 -6.39 -2.67
N ILE A 151 -6.96 -5.99 -3.45
CA ILE A 151 -6.02 -6.92 -4.09
C ILE A 151 -5.12 -7.58 -3.04
N ALA A 152 -4.60 -6.79 -2.09
CA ALA A 152 -3.69 -7.27 -1.06
C ALA A 152 -4.33 -8.31 -0.15
N TYR A 153 -5.59 -8.13 0.25
CA TYR A 153 -6.33 -9.15 1.01
C TYR A 153 -6.56 -10.42 0.21
N LYS A 154 -6.96 -10.30 -1.06
CA LYS A 154 -7.22 -11.45 -1.93
C LYS A 154 -5.96 -12.26 -2.20
N ASP A 155 -4.82 -11.59 -2.34
CA ASP A 155 -3.56 -12.23 -2.73
C ASP A 155 -2.64 -12.50 -1.52
N ALA A 156 -3.05 -12.13 -0.30
CA ALA A 156 -2.26 -12.24 0.93
C ALA A 156 -1.64 -13.63 1.15
N CYS A 157 -2.36 -14.70 0.84
CA CYS A 157 -1.86 -16.08 0.99
C CYS A 157 -0.71 -16.40 0.03
N TYR A 158 -0.73 -15.83 -1.18
CA TYR A 158 0.32 -15.99 -2.19
C TYR A 158 1.53 -15.08 -1.90
N LEU A 159 1.28 -13.88 -1.35
CA LEU A 159 2.31 -12.93 -0.94
C LEU A 159 3.18 -13.47 0.21
N THR A 160 2.63 -14.36 1.04
CA THR A 160 3.31 -15.02 2.18
C THR A 160 3.56 -16.51 1.95
N ALA A 161 3.57 -16.98 0.69
CA ALA A 161 3.53 -18.39 0.33
C ALA A 161 4.75 -19.26 0.72
N ASP A 162 5.81 -18.68 1.30
CA ASP A 162 6.87 -19.47 1.96
C ASP A 162 6.28 -20.38 3.08
N GLU A 163 5.05 -20.12 3.54
CA GLU A 163 4.26 -21.02 4.38
C GLU A 163 3.44 -22.09 3.61
N TYR A 164 2.93 -21.80 2.41
CA TYR A 164 1.93 -22.66 1.74
C TYR A 164 2.48 -24.04 1.33
N ASP A 165 3.75 -24.10 0.92
CA ASP A 165 4.45 -25.36 0.62
C ASP A 165 4.93 -26.11 1.89
N SER A 166 4.90 -25.47 3.06
CA SER A 166 5.31 -26.08 4.33
C SER A 166 4.16 -26.76 5.09
N TYR A 167 2.91 -26.50 4.71
CA TYR A 167 1.75 -27.12 5.34
C TYR A 167 1.41 -28.46 4.68
N GLN A 168 2.06 -29.52 5.17
CA GLN A 168 1.58 -30.92 5.13
C GLN A 168 0.22 -31.13 5.84
N TRP A 169 -0.58 -30.08 6.08
CA TRP A 169 -1.89 -30.17 6.73
C TRP A 169 -3.07 -30.23 5.73
N ALA A 170 -2.78 -30.41 4.43
CA ALA A 170 -3.78 -30.66 3.40
C ALA A 170 -3.76 -32.12 2.89
N ILE A 171 -3.45 -33.09 3.77
CA ILE A 171 -3.78 -34.52 3.61
C ILE A 171 -4.38 -35.02 4.91
#